data_AF-A0A6N2KA60-F1
#
_entry.id   AF-A0A6N2KA60-F1
#
_cell.length_a   1.000
_cell.length_b   1.000
_cell.length_c   1.000
_cell.angle_alpha   90.00
_cell.angle_beta   90.00
_cell.angle_gamma   90.00
#
_symmetry.space_group_name_H-M   'P 1'
#
loop_
_entity.id
_entity.type
_entity.pdbx_description
1 polymer ?
#
loop_
_entity_poly.entity_id
_entity_poly.type
_entity_poly.pdbx_seq_one_letter_code
_entity_poly.pdbx_strand_id
1 'polypeptide(L)' 'MTLMQQTNWEKAGVLSDGTRIAVKQLSAISKQGNREFMNEIGMISALQHPNLVRLYGCCIEGKQ' A
#
# COMPACT_ATOMS: atom_id res chain seq x y z
N MET A 1 -1.37 1.45 6.27
CA MET A 1 -2.39 1.26 5.22
C MET A 1 -1.76 1.64 3.89
N THR A 2 -1.69 0.72 2.93
CA THR A 2 -1.08 0.98 1.61
C THR A 2 -2.13 0.88 0.51
N LEU A 3 -2.19 1.86 -0.37
CA LEU A 3 -3.16 1.93 -1.47
C LEU A 3 -2.54 1.43 -2.78
N MET A 4 -2.95 0.26 -3.26
CA MET A 4 -2.39 -0.40 -4.46
C MET A 4 -3.48 -0.69 -5.50
N GLN A 5 -3.09 -0.87 -6.76
CA GLN A 5 -3.95 -1.32 -7.88
C GLN A 5 -3.56 -2.74 -8.33
N GLN A 6 -4.29 -3.80 -7.95
CA GLN A 6 -4.06 -5.23 -8.20
C GLN A 6 -5.42 -5.99 -8.33
N THR A 7 -5.48 -7.32 -8.43
CA THR A 7 -6.72 -8.08 -8.77
C THR A 7 -7.21 -9.06 -7.70
N ASN A 8 -6.51 -9.20 -6.57
CA ASN A 8 -6.93 -10.01 -5.42
C ASN A 8 -6.89 -9.13 -4.16
N TRP A 9 -8.06 -8.87 -3.56
CA TRP A 9 -8.22 -7.81 -2.57
C TRP A 9 -8.85 -8.31 -1.27
N GLU A 10 -8.19 -8.05 -0.14
CA GLU A 10 -8.83 -8.22 1.18
C GLU A 10 -9.74 -7.04 1.52
N LYS A 11 -9.43 -5.82 1.01
CA LYS A 11 -10.26 -4.61 1.15
C LYS A 11 -10.12 -3.70 -0.07
N ALA A 12 -11.25 -3.21 -0.61
CA ALA A 12 -11.31 -2.30 -1.76
C ALA A 12 -11.89 -0.92 -1.36
N GLY A 13 -11.55 0.13 -2.13
CA GLY A 13 -12.06 1.49 -1.95
C GLY A 13 -12.15 2.26 -3.26
N VAL A 14 -12.74 3.45 -3.22
CA VAL A 14 -12.88 4.36 -4.37
C VAL A 14 -12.45 5.76 -3.95
N LEU A 15 -11.55 6.38 -4.70
CA LEU A 15 -11.13 7.78 -4.48
C LEU A 15 -12.21 8.75 -4.98
N SER A 16 -12.11 10.02 -4.59
CA SER A 16 -13.08 11.06 -4.98
C SER A 16 -13.15 11.31 -6.49
N ASP A 17 -12.09 10.97 -7.23
CA ASP A 17 -12.03 11.03 -8.69
C ASP A 17 -12.64 9.78 -9.38
N GLY A 18 -13.17 8.82 -8.60
CA GLY A 18 -13.73 7.57 -9.11
C GLY A 18 -12.72 6.43 -9.28
N THR A 19 -11.43 6.65 -8.97
CA THR A 19 -10.40 5.62 -9.08
C THR A 19 -10.61 4.50 -8.08
N ARG A 20 -10.73 3.26 -8.58
CA ARG A 20 -10.76 2.04 -7.76
C ARG A 20 -9.37 1.71 -7.24
N ILE A 21 -9.29 1.50 -5.93
CA ILE A 21 -8.07 1.16 -5.19
C ILE A 21 -8.32 -0.09 -4.34
N ALA A 22 -7.24 -0.72 -3.90
CA ALA A 22 -7.32 -1.57 -2.72
C ALA A 22 -6.36 -1.16 -1.64
N VAL A 23 -6.71 -1.68 -0.48
CA VAL A 23 -6.11 -1.35 0.79
C VAL A 23 -5.43 -2.59 1.32
N LYS A 24 -4.10 -2.58 1.35
CA LYS A 24 -3.31 -3.57 2.06
C LYS A 24 -3.07 -3.09 3.48
N GLN A 25 -3.61 -3.81 4.47
CA GLN A 25 -3.27 -3.61 5.87
C GLN A 25 -2.07 -4.50 6.20
N LEU A 26 -0.95 -3.89 6.53
CA LEU A 26 0.22 -4.63 7.00
C LEU A 26 0.03 -4.93 8.49
N SER A 27 0.10 -6.20 8.86
CA SER A 27 -0.10 -6.64 10.24
C SER A 27 1.14 -6.33 11.09
N ALA A 28 0.93 -5.82 12.30
CA ALA A 28 2.00 -5.42 13.23
C ALA A 28 2.75 -6.60 13.88
N ILE A 29 2.60 -7.82 13.35
CA ILE A 29 3.08 -9.07 13.99
C ILE A 29 4.57 -9.31 13.70
N SER A 30 5.14 -8.68 12.66
CA SER A 30 6.59 -8.75 12.45
C SER A 30 7.29 -7.81 13.44
N LYS A 31 8.31 -8.31 14.14
CA LYS A 31 9.20 -7.53 15.03
C LYS A 31 10.05 -6.48 14.29
N GLN A 32 9.74 -6.21 13.03
CA GLN A 32 10.52 -5.46 12.05
C GLN A 32 9.63 -4.49 11.24
N GLY A 33 8.38 -4.29 11.71
CA GLY A 33 7.23 -3.78 10.98
C GLY A 33 7.30 -2.36 10.40
N ASN A 34 8.16 -1.45 10.89
CA ASN A 34 8.31 -0.12 10.27
C ASN A 34 9.38 -0.09 9.17
N ARG A 35 10.50 -0.80 9.37
CA ARG A 35 11.59 -0.83 8.39
C ARG A 35 11.20 -1.64 7.16
N GLU A 36 10.55 -2.77 7.37
CA GLU A 36 10.00 -3.59 6.28
C GLU A 36 8.90 -2.85 5.53
N PHE A 37 8.02 -2.16 6.25
CA PHE A 37 7.00 -1.30 5.65
C PHE A 37 7.63 -0.25 4.73
N MET A 38 8.62 0.49 5.22
CA MET A 38 9.30 1.51 4.42
C MET A 38 10.07 0.91 3.24
N ASN A 39 10.64 -0.29 3.39
CA ASN A 39 11.28 -1.01 2.29
C ASN A 39 10.27 -1.42 1.20
N GLU A 40 9.11 -1.98 1.59
CA GLU A 40 8.06 -2.34 0.63
C GLU A 40 7.53 -1.11 -0.11
N ILE A 41 7.25 -0.03 0.63
CA ILE A 41 6.81 1.25 0.03
C ILE A 41 7.88 1.82 -0.90
N GLY A 42 9.15 1.84 -0.45
CA GLY A 42 10.28 2.32 -1.24
C GLY A 42 10.41 1.59 -2.57
N MET A 43 10.42 0.25 -2.54
CA MET A 43 10.51 -0.57 -3.76
C MET A 43 9.35 -0.34 -4.71
N ILE A 44 8.11 -0.30 -4.21
CA ILE A 44 6.92 -0.10 -5.08
C ILE A 44 6.89 1.33 -5.63
N SER A 45 7.28 2.33 -4.82
CA SER A 45 7.31 3.73 -5.25
C SER A 45 8.35 4.00 -6.35
N ALA A 46 9.45 3.24 -6.36
CA ALA A 46 10.52 3.37 -7.33
C ALA A 46 10.22 2.69 -8.68
N LEU A 47 9.23 1.79 -8.73
CA LEU A 47 8.92 0.97 -9.90
C LEU A 47 7.56 1.35 -10.48
N GLN A 48 7.57 2.21 -11.51
CA GLN A 48 6.40 2.49 -12.34
C GLN A 48 6.47 1.67 -13.62
N HIS A 49 5.65 0.63 -13.72
CA HIS A 49 5.57 -0.22 -14.91
C HIS A 49 4.11 -0.60 -15.19
N PRO A 50 3.67 -0.71 -16.47
CA PRO A 50 2.29 -1.06 -16.80
C PRO A 50 1.80 -2.39 -16.21
N ASN A 51 2.71 -3.31 -15.91
CA ASN A 51 2.41 -4.62 -15.30
C ASN A 51 2.63 -4.64 -13.78
N LEU A 52 3.00 -3.52 -13.16
CA LEU A 52 3.18 -3.40 -11.72
C LEU A 52 2.11 -2.50 -11.13
N VAL A 53 1.76 -2.78 -9.87
CA VAL A 53 0.74 -2.03 -9.16
C VAL A 53 1.21 -0.60 -8.94
N ARG A 54 0.32 0.36 -9.18
CA ARG A 54 0.57 1.75 -8.81
C ARG A 54 0.25 1.96 -7.34
N LEU A 55 1.24 2.47 -6.60
CA LEU A 55 1.04 2.98 -5.24
C LEU A 55 0.40 4.37 -5.32
N TYR A 56 -0.79 4.52 -4.74
CA TYR A 56 -1.46 5.83 -4.63
C TYR A 56 -1.07 6.58 -3.37
N GLY A 57 -0.73 5.85 -2.31
CA GLY A 57 -0.34 6.45 -1.04
C GLY A 57 -0.22 5.42 0.06
N CYS A 58 0.31 5.87 1.20
CA CYS A 58 0.35 5.08 2.41
C CYS A 58 -0.02 5.95 3.62
N CYS A 59 -0.59 5.32 4.63
CA CYS A 59 -0.90 5.94 5.92
C CYS A 59 -0.29 5.08 7.02
N ILE A 60 0.43 5.71 7.94
CA ILE A 60 0.95 5.10 9.16
C ILE A 60 0.21 5.78 10.30
N GLU A 61 -0.64 5.03 11.00
CA GLU A 61 -1.43 5.55 12.12
C GLU A 61 -0.93 4.90 13.42
N GLY A 62 -0.42 5.74 14.32
CA GLY A 62 0.23 5.35 15.57
C GLY A 62 1.20 6.45 16.01
N LYS A 63 1.22 6.79 17.31
CA LYS A 63 2.29 7.65 17.85
C LYS A 63 3.59 6.85 17.84
N GLN A 64 4.67 7.47 17.35
CA GLN A 64 6.03 6.96 17.51
C GLN A 64 6.33 6.66 18.98
#